data_AF-F9P6R9-F1
#
_entry.id   AF-F9P6R9-F1
#
_cell.length_a   1.000
_cell.length_b   1.000
_cell.length_c   1.000
_cell.angle_alpha   90.00
_cell.angle_beta   90.00
_cell.angle_gamma   90.00
#
_symmetry.space_group_name_H-M   'P 1'
#
loop_
_entity.id
_entity.type
_entity.pdbx_description
1 polymer ?
#
loop_
_entity_poly.entity_id
_entity_poly.type
_entity_poly.pdbx_seq_one_letter_code
_entity_poly.pdbx_strand_id
1 'polypeptide(L)'
;MVYTSLTSPENRDYTYYLKIAHLYGNLMNTYGDNGNILMLKYVAEKLGARVQIDIVSLEDEFDNDYYDLAFFGGGQDYEQTIVARDLPTKKRAWKNLSIMTAWY
;
A
#
# COMPACT_ATOMS: atom_id res chain seq x y z
N MET A 1 -12.19 -3.38 -6.59
CA MET A 1 -12.55 -2.00 -6.20
C MET A 1 -11.65 -1.63 -5.05
N VAL A 2 -10.96 -0.50 -5.15
CA VAL A 2 -10.11 0.05 -4.09
C VAL A 2 -10.91 0.22 -2.80
N TYR A 3 -10.34 -0.20 -1.67
CA TYR A 3 -10.96 -0.03 -0.36
C TYR A 3 -9.95 0.26 0.74
N THR A 4 -10.36 1.03 1.74
CA THR A 4 -9.55 1.33 2.92
C THR A 4 -9.48 0.12 3.84
N SER A 5 -8.27 -0.42 4.00
CA SER A 5 -7.99 -1.57 4.85
C SER A 5 -7.69 -1.17 6.30
N LEU A 6 -7.02 -0.04 6.49
CA LEU A 6 -6.63 0.50 7.79
C LEU A 6 -6.73 2.03 7.77
N THR A 7 -7.20 2.59 8.88
CA THR A 7 -7.14 4.02 9.13
C THR A 7 -6.68 4.28 10.56
N SER A 8 -6.01 5.40 10.77
CA SER A 8 -5.77 5.93 12.12
C SER A 8 -7.08 6.31 12.79
N PRO A 9 -7.16 6.20 14.13
CA PRO A 9 -8.33 6.63 14.89
C PRO A 9 -8.52 8.15 14.80
N GLU A 10 -9.74 8.64 15.02
CA GLU A 10 -10.07 10.08 14.93
C GLU A 10 -9.84 10.84 16.23
N ASN A 11 -9.53 10.15 17.33
CA ASN A 11 -9.43 10.72 18.67
C ASN A 11 -8.03 11.25 19.02
N ARG A 12 -7.21 11.59 18.02
CA ARG A 12 -5.85 12.13 18.22
C ARG A 12 -5.62 13.28 17.26
N ASP A 13 -4.85 14.26 17.73
CA ASP A 13 -4.38 15.35 16.89
C ASP A 13 -3.19 14.88 16.05
N TYR A 14 -3.32 14.99 14.73
CA TYR A 14 -2.29 14.68 13.76
C TYR A 14 -1.91 15.95 13.00
N THR A 15 -0.62 16.17 12.78
CA THR A 15 -0.08 17.30 12.03
C THR A 15 -0.05 17.04 10.53
N TYR A 16 0.14 15.77 10.16
CA TYR A 16 0.28 15.34 8.76
C TYR A 16 -0.79 14.33 8.39
N TYR A 17 -1.01 14.13 7.09
CA TYR A 17 -1.82 13.03 6.58
C TYR A 17 -1.00 12.22 5.57
N LEU A 18 -0.95 10.91 5.77
CA LEU A 18 -0.21 9.98 4.94
C LEU A 18 -1.16 8.93 4.35
N LYS A 19 -1.30 8.93 3.03
CA LYS A 19 -2.08 7.95 2.27
C LYS A 19 -1.15 6.94 1.62
N ILE A 20 -1.36 5.67 1.96
CA ILE A 20 -0.53 4.56 1.50
C ILE A 20 -1.37 3.65 0.60
N ALA A 21 -0.90 3.43 -0.62
CA ALA A 21 -1.41 2.35 -1.46
C ALA A 21 -0.72 1.04 -1.10
N HIS A 22 -1.47 0.07 -0.59
CA HIS A 22 -1.01 -1.30 -0.44
C HIS A 22 -1.34 -2.07 -1.74
N LEU A 23 -0.38 -2.07 -2.67
CA LEU A 23 -0.54 -2.70 -3.97
C LEU A 23 -0.73 -4.21 -3.80
N TYR A 24 -1.87 -4.70 -4.29
CA TYR A 24 -2.25 -6.11 -4.26
C TYR A 24 -2.22 -6.76 -2.87
N GLY A 25 -2.44 -6.02 -1.78
CA GLY A 25 -2.32 -6.55 -0.41
C GLY A 25 -3.23 -7.73 -0.05
N ASN A 26 -4.26 -8.00 -0.84
CA ASN A 26 -5.08 -9.21 -0.74
C ASN A 26 -4.44 -10.47 -1.36
N LEU A 27 -3.45 -10.31 -2.24
CA LEU A 27 -2.72 -11.38 -2.93
C LEU A 27 -1.25 -11.47 -2.48
N MET A 28 -0.65 -10.32 -2.17
CA MET A 28 0.76 -10.12 -1.89
C MET A 28 0.94 -9.87 -0.39
N ASN A 29 0.65 -10.89 0.40
CA ASN A 29 0.57 -10.82 1.87
C ASN A 29 1.34 -11.94 2.58
N THR A 30 2.29 -12.57 1.89
CA THR A 30 3.11 -13.64 2.47
C THR A 30 4.26 -13.06 3.31
N TYR A 31 5.00 -13.94 3.99
CA TYR A 31 6.27 -13.62 4.68
C TYR A 31 6.25 -12.46 5.67
N GLY A 32 5.07 -12.09 6.20
CA GLY A 32 4.93 -11.04 7.20
C GLY A 32 4.74 -9.63 6.63
N ASP A 33 4.44 -9.47 5.34
CA ASP A 33 4.30 -8.15 4.72
C ASP A 33 3.15 -7.30 5.26
N ASN A 34 2.07 -7.94 5.71
CA ASN A 34 1.03 -7.24 6.48
C ASN A 34 1.59 -6.64 7.78
N GLY A 35 2.63 -7.25 8.36
CA GLY A 35 3.38 -6.70 9.48
C GLY A 35 4.14 -5.41 9.12
N ASN A 36 4.73 -5.34 7.92
CA ASN A 36 5.37 -4.12 7.42
C ASN A 36 4.37 -2.96 7.33
N ILE A 37 3.17 -3.22 6.80
CA ILE A 37 2.07 -2.25 6.75
C ILE A 37 1.64 -1.76 8.14
N LEU A 38 1.49 -2.69 9.09
CA LEU A 38 1.14 -2.34 10.47
C LEU A 38 2.24 -1.49 11.14
N MET A 39 3.51 -1.82 10.88
CA MET A 39 4.64 -1.05 11.41
C MET A 39 4.75 0.33 10.79
N LEU A 40 4.52 0.48 9.47
CA LEU A 40 4.46 1.78 8.81
C LEU A 40 3.38 2.67 9.44
N LYS A 41 2.17 2.13 9.62
CA LYS A 41 1.07 2.83 10.29
C LYS A 41 1.48 3.26 11.70
N TYR A 42 2.01 2.33 12.50
CA TYR A 42 2.38 2.58 13.88
C TYR A 42 3.44 3.68 14.02
N VAL A 43 4.50 3.62 13.21
CA VAL A 43 5.59 4.60 13.25
C VAL A 43 5.11 5.96 12.75
N ALA A 44 4.35 6.02 11.67
CA ALA A 44 3.79 7.27 11.15
C ALA A 44 2.87 7.95 12.17
N GLU A 45 2.01 7.19 12.86
CA GLU A 45 1.18 7.71 13.95
C GLU A 45 2.02 8.27 15.11
N LYS A 46 3.14 7.63 15.45
CA LYS A 46 4.07 8.11 16.48
C LYS A 46 4.78 9.40 16.07
N LEU A 47 4.95 9.64 14.77
CA LEU A 47 5.52 10.86 14.20
C LEU A 47 4.46 11.96 13.94
N GLY A 48 3.21 11.74 14.35
CA GLY A 48 2.13 12.72 14.24
C GLY A 48 1.43 12.74 12.88
N ALA A 49 1.55 11.67 12.07
CA ALA A 49 0.78 11.54 10.84
C ALA A 49 -0.48 10.69 11.06
N ARG A 50 -1.62 11.19 10.58
CA ARG A 50 -2.81 10.36 10.35
C ARG A 50 -2.48 9.44 9.17
N VAL A 51 -2.89 8.18 9.22
CA VAL A 51 -2.60 7.22 8.15
C VAL A 51 -3.91 6.65 7.60
N GLN A 52 -4.01 6.60 6.27
CA GLN A 52 -5.01 5.82 5.54
C GLN A 52 -4.27 4.83 4.64
N ILE A 53 -4.65 3.55 4.68
CA ILE A 53 -4.05 2.50 3.86
C ILE A 53 -5.13 1.84 3.03
N ASP A 54 -5.05 2.03 1.72
CA ASP A 54 -5.99 1.47 0.77
C ASP A 54 -5.37 0.27 0.06
N ILE A 55 -6.13 -0.81 -0.11
CA ILE A 55 -5.73 -1.90 -0.98
C ILE A 55 -6.13 -1.54 -2.40
N VAL A 56 -5.14 -1.51 -3.30
CA VAL A 56 -5.32 -1.31 -4.75
C VAL A 56 -4.92 -2.61 -5.44
N SER A 57 -5.90 -3.39 -5.89
CA SER A 57 -5.70 -4.78 -6.34
C SER A 57 -5.81 -4.94 -7.85
N LEU A 58 -5.99 -6.17 -8.32
CA LEU A 58 -6.21 -6.50 -9.73
C LEU A 58 -7.33 -5.65 -10.32
N GLU A 59 -7.11 -5.16 -11.54
CA GLU A 59 -8.08 -4.37 -12.33
C GLU A 59 -8.46 -3.01 -11.71
N ASP A 60 -8.03 -2.72 -10.48
CA ASP A 60 -8.19 -1.40 -9.88
C ASP A 60 -7.25 -0.38 -10.53
N GLU A 61 -7.75 0.83 -10.70
CA GLU A 61 -6.94 1.97 -11.14
C GLU A 61 -6.03 2.44 -10.00
N PHE A 62 -4.81 2.82 -10.36
CA PHE A 62 -3.82 3.35 -9.45
C PHE A 62 -3.61 4.84 -9.71
N ASP A 63 -4.03 5.68 -8.76
CA ASP A 63 -3.87 7.13 -8.82
C ASP A 63 -2.57 7.57 -8.14
N ASN A 64 -1.56 7.93 -8.94
CA ASN A 64 -0.25 8.35 -8.44
C ASN A 64 -0.27 9.66 -7.66
N ASP A 65 -1.23 10.54 -7.96
CA ASP A 65 -1.30 11.89 -7.36
C ASP A 65 -2.11 11.88 -6.05
N TYR A 66 -2.87 10.81 -5.78
CA TYR A 66 -3.64 10.64 -4.55
C TYR A 66 -2.84 10.05 -3.38
N TYR A 67 -1.86 9.18 -3.66
CA TYR A 67 -1.08 8.47 -2.65
C TYR A 67 0.29 9.12 -2.41
N ASP A 68 0.73 9.12 -1.15
CA ASP A 68 2.05 9.63 -0.74
C ASP A 68 3.12 8.53 -0.76
N LEU A 69 2.70 7.27 -0.56
CA LEU A 69 3.56 6.09 -0.56
C LEU A 69 2.83 4.91 -1.22
N ALA A 70 3.57 4.06 -1.93
CA ALA A 70 3.09 2.73 -2.29
C ALA A 70 3.95 1.65 -1.62
N PHE A 71 3.29 0.65 -1.06
CA PHE A 71 3.92 -0.56 -0.56
C PHE A 71 3.50 -1.75 -1.42
N PHE A 72 4.47 -2.58 -1.79
CA PHE A 72 4.26 -3.78 -2.58
C PHE A 72 5.06 -4.93 -1.94
N GLY A 73 4.32 -5.83 -1.29
CA GLY A 73 4.88 -7.04 -0.66
C GLY A 73 5.18 -8.16 -1.65
N GLY A 74 5.57 -9.30 -1.11
CA GLY A 74 5.70 -10.58 -1.78
C GLY A 74 4.42 -11.41 -1.74
N GLY A 75 4.33 -12.37 -2.67
CA GLY A 75 3.24 -13.34 -2.79
C GLY A 75 3.80 -14.70 -3.16
N GLN A 76 2.94 -15.73 -3.23
CA GLN A 76 3.36 -17.05 -3.74
C GLN A 76 3.47 -17.02 -5.26
N ASP A 77 4.13 -18.03 -5.84
CA ASP A 77 4.40 -18.12 -7.29
C ASP A 77 3.13 -17.97 -8.16
N TYR A 78 2.01 -18.54 -7.71
CA TYR A 78 0.74 -18.47 -8.42
C TYR A 78 0.19 -17.03 -8.45
N GLU A 79 0.02 -16.41 -7.28
CA GLU A 79 -0.45 -15.03 -7.14
C GLU A 79 0.49 -14.05 -7.84
N GLN A 80 1.81 -14.23 -7.74
CA GLN A 80 2.80 -13.42 -8.45
C GLN A 80 2.62 -13.48 -9.96
N THR A 81 2.33 -14.66 -10.51
CA THR A 81 2.08 -14.83 -11.95
C THR A 81 0.84 -14.05 -12.41
N ILE A 82 -0.20 -13.98 -11.57
CA ILE A 82 -1.40 -13.19 -11.85
C ILE A 82 -1.09 -11.70 -11.78
N VAL A 83 -0.45 -11.25 -10.70
CA VAL A 83 -0.07 -9.85 -10.47
C VAL A 83 0.86 -9.34 -11.56
N ALA A 84 1.80 -10.15 -12.04
CA ALA A 84 2.73 -9.78 -13.11
C ALA A 84 2.04 -9.39 -14.43
N ARG A 85 0.83 -9.91 -14.69
CA ARG A 85 0.04 -9.55 -15.88
C ARG A 85 -0.62 -8.19 -15.75
N ASP A 86 -1.02 -7.82 -14.55
CA ASP A 86 -1.71 -6.56 -14.27
C ASP A 86 -0.75 -5.41 -13.94
N LEU A 87 0.37 -5.69 -13.27
CA LEU A 87 1.34 -4.69 -12.81
C LEU A 87 1.76 -3.64 -13.88
N PRO A 88 1.97 -4.00 -15.17
CA PRO A 88 2.28 -3.00 -16.19
C PRO A 88 1.23 -1.91 -16.36
N THR A 89 -0.06 -2.20 -16.08
CA THR A 89 -1.13 -1.20 -16.19
C THR A 89 -0.94 -0.09 -15.18
N LYS A 90 -0.62 -0.45 -13.92
CA LYS A 90 -0.37 0.48 -12.81
C LYS A 90 0.99 1.17 -12.93
N LYS A 91 2.02 0.45 -13.39
CA LYS A 91 3.37 1.01 -13.58
C LYS A 91 3.38 2.24 -14.51
N ARG A 92 2.48 2.30 -15.50
CA ARG A 92 2.35 3.47 -16.39
C ARG A 92 1.96 4.76 -15.67
N ALA A 93 1.29 4.65 -14.52
CA ALA A 93 0.94 5.80 -13.71
C ALA A 93 2.08 6.25 -12.77
N TRP A 94 3.13 5.45 -12.59
CA TRP A 94 4.22 5.77 -11.66
C TRP A 94 5.09 6.91 -12.23
N LYS A 95 4.96 8.10 -11.64
CA LYS A 95 5.77 9.27 -12.00
C LYS A 95 6.79 9.59 -10.92
N ASN A 96 6.33 9.94 -9.72
CA ASN A 96 7.16 10.49 -8.64
C ASN A 96 6.97 9.81 -7.28
N LEU A 97 6.28 8.67 -7.24
CA LEU A 97 5.95 8.01 -5.99
C LEU A 97 7.08 7.13 -5.48
N SER A 98 7.37 7.23 -4.19
CA SER A 98 8.26 6.29 -3.50
C SER A 98 7.57 4.93 -3.40
N ILE A 99 8.21 3.90 -3.95
CA ILE A 99 7.71 2.53 -3.90
C ILE A 99 8.62 1.73 -2.97
N MET A 100 8.04 1.22 -1.89
CA MET A 100 8.73 0.33 -0.98
C MET A 100 8.36 -1.10 -1.34
N THR A 101 9.39 -1.92 -1.61
CA THR A 101 9.21 -3.34 -1.92
C THR A 101 9.84 -4.20 -0.84
N ALA A 102 9.14 -5.25 -0.43
CA ALA A 102 9.70 -6.30 0.43
C ALA A 102 9.85 -7.58 -0.40
N TRP A 103 11.04 -7.79 -0.95
CA TRP A 103 11.41 -9.04 -1.62
C TRP A 103 12.32 -9.84 -0.68
N TYR A 104 11.93 -11.09 -0.41
CA TYR A 104 12.78 -12.09 0.24
C TYR A 104 13.42 -13.00 -0.81
#